data_AF-A0A0C4FC30-F1
#
_entry.id   AF-A0A0C4FC30-F1
#
_cell.length_a   1.000
_cell.length_b   1.000
_cell.length_c   1.000
_cell.angle_alpha   90.00
_cell.angle_beta   90.00
_cell.angle_gamma   90.00
#
_symmetry.space_group_name_H-M   'P 1'
#
loop_
_entity.id
_entity.type
_entity.pdbx_description
1 polymer ?
#
loop_
_entity_poly.entity_id
_entity_poly.type
_entity_poly.pdbx_seq_one_letter_code
_entity_poly.pdbx_strand_id
1 'polypeptide(L)' 'KTDKGGLKKEAWPIVQQKLNTKYSLTLSLDQIKNQKNALRTLYIDYKFLRDQSGFGWDEDRGTVTADNT' A
#
# COMPACT_ATOMS: atom_id res chain seq x y z
N LYS A 1 14.86 -1.22 16.73
CA LYS A 1 14.95 -0.17 15.68
C LYS A 1 14.30 -0.71 14.40
N THR A 2 13.30 -0.03 13.84
CA THR A 2 12.69 -0.42 12.55
C THR A 2 13.58 0.03 11.39
N ASP A 3 13.50 -0.67 10.26
CA ASP A 3 14.08 -0.25 8.97
C ASP A 3 13.26 0.93 8.40
N LYS A 4 13.86 1.74 7.52
CA LYS A 4 13.19 2.80 6.71
C LYS A 4 11.88 2.32 6.06
N GLY A 5 11.72 1.03 5.79
CA GLY A 5 10.47 0.43 5.30
C GLY A 5 9.38 0.19 6.35
N GLY A 6 9.57 0.52 7.63
CA GLY A 6 8.55 0.43 8.68
C GLY A 6 8.34 -0.96 9.32
N LEU A 7 9.07 -1.99 8.88
CA LEU A 7 9.19 -3.27 9.58
C LEU A 7 10.56 -3.39 10.26
N LYS A 8 10.71 -4.33 11.21
CA LYS A 8 12.05 -4.72 11.68
C LYS A 8 12.82 -5.33 10.50
N LYS A 9 14.13 -5.08 10.41
CA LYS A 9 14.98 -5.63 9.32
C LYS A 9 14.77 -7.12 9.12
N GLU A 10 14.63 -7.86 10.21
CA GLU A 10 14.50 -9.32 10.28
C GLU A 10 13.12 -9.84 9.85
N ALA A 11 12.10 -8.97 9.78
CA ALA A 11 10.77 -9.36 9.34
C ALA A 11 10.64 -9.39 7.81
N TRP A 12 11.47 -8.63 7.09
CA TRP A 12 11.36 -8.53 5.63
C TRP A 12 11.61 -9.84 4.88
N PRO A 13 12.63 -10.65 5.21
CA PRO A 13 12.83 -11.96 4.58
C PRO A 13 11.63 -12.89 4.78
N ILE A 14 10.99 -12.82 5.96
CA ILE A 14 9.79 -13.62 6.28
C ILE A 14 8.62 -13.20 5.40
N VAL A 15 8.40 -11.89 5.24
CA VAL A 15 7.36 -11.35 4.35
C VAL A 15 7.62 -11.76 2.90
N GLN A 16 8.87 -11.64 2.43
CA GLN A 16 9.27 -12.04 1.08
C GLN A 16 8.97 -13.51 0.83
N GLN A 17 9.44 -14.40 1.71
CA GLN A 17 9.23 -15.83 1.59
C GLN A 17 7.74 -16.16 1.53
N LYS A 18 6.94 -15.67 2.50
CA LYS A 18 5.50 -15.96 2.54
C LYS A 18 4.76 -15.45 1.31
N LEU A 19 5.10 -14.26 0.83
CA LEU A 19 4.45 -13.64 -0.32
C LEU A 19 4.81 -14.38 -1.62
N ASN A 20 6.08 -14.68 -1.83
CA ASN A 20 6.54 -15.45 -2.97
C ASN A 20 5.95 -16.86 -2.98
N THR A 21 5.91 -17.56 -1.84
CA THR A 21 5.30 -18.89 -1.75
C THR A 21 3.80 -18.85 -1.99
N LYS A 22 3.07 -17.91 -1.38
CA LYS A 22 1.60 -17.85 -1.46
C LYS A 22 1.09 -17.57 -2.87
N TYR A 23 1.80 -16.72 -3.61
CA TYR A 23 1.37 -16.26 -4.93
C TYR A 23 2.23 -16.83 -6.07
N SER A 24 3.14 -17.77 -5.77
CA SER A 24 4.09 -18.34 -6.73
C SER A 24 4.89 -17.26 -7.47
N LEU A 25 5.34 -16.24 -6.75
CA LEU A 25 6.11 -15.11 -7.26
C LEU A 25 7.60 -15.25 -6.91
N THR A 26 8.44 -14.45 -7.59
CA THR A 26 9.89 -14.40 -7.35
C THR A 26 10.36 -12.97 -7.12
N LEU A 27 9.72 -12.25 -6.19
CA LEU A 27 10.04 -10.86 -5.90
C LEU A 27 11.29 -10.71 -5.03
N SER A 28 12.09 -9.68 -5.29
CA SER A 28 13.19 -9.24 -4.45
C SER A 28 12.69 -8.47 -3.22
N LEU A 29 13.54 -8.36 -2.19
CA LEU A 29 13.25 -7.55 -1.01
C LEU A 29 12.98 -6.08 -1.36
N ASP A 30 13.72 -5.52 -2.32
CA ASP A 30 13.56 -4.12 -2.73
C ASP A 30 12.25 -3.90 -3.49
N GLN A 31 11.83 -4.85 -4.34
CA GLN A 31 10.53 -4.80 -5.01
C GLN A 31 9.38 -4.79 -4.00
N ILE A 32 9.46 -5.63 -2.96
CA ILE A 32 8.44 -5.68 -1.91
C ILE A 32 8.42 -4.38 -1.08
N LYS A 33 9.58 -3.84 -0.72
CA LYS A 33 9.67 -2.56 0.01
C LYS A 33 9.14 -1.40 -0.81
N ASN A 34 9.47 -1.34 -2.10
CA ASN A 34 8.98 -0.32 -3.02
C ASN A 34 7.45 -0.42 -3.17
N GLN A 35 6.91 -1.62 -3.37
CA GLN A 35 5.46 -1.81 -3.47
C GLN A 35 4.73 -1.40 -2.19
N LYS A 36 5.28 -1.76 -1.02
CA LYS A 36 4.75 -1.32 0.28
C LYS A 36 4.73 0.20 0.40
N ASN A 37 5.76 0.89 -0.09
CA ASN A 37 5.81 2.36 -0.08
C ASN A 37 4.77 2.96 -1.04
N ALA A 38 4.64 2.41 -2.24
CA ALA A 38 3.61 2.83 -3.20
C ALA A 38 2.19 2.70 -2.63
N LEU A 39 1.88 1.56 -1.98
CA LEU A 39 0.60 1.36 -1.29
C LEU A 39 0.36 2.37 -0.17
N ARG A 40 1.42 2.72 0.58
CA ARG A 40 1.33 3.73 1.63
C ARG A 40 1.02 5.12 1.05
N THR A 41 1.69 5.50 -0.04
CA THR A 41 1.43 6.77 -0.72
C THR A 41 -0.01 6.82 -1.23
N LEU A 42 -0.46 5.77 -1.93
CA LEU A 42 -1.84 5.69 -2.42
C LEU A 42 -2.88 5.83 -1.30
N TYR A 43 -2.65 5.17 -0.16
CA TYR A 43 -3.52 5.32 1.02
C TYR A 43 -3.55 6.76 1.54
N ILE A 44 -2.38 7.42 1.63
CA ILE A 44 -2.30 8.81 2.06
C ILE A 44 -3.07 9.71 1.09
N ASP A 45 -2.91 9.51 -0.21
CA ASP A 45 -3.60 10.28 -1.25
C ASP A 45 -5.12 10.10 -1.16
N TYR A 46 -5.59 8.85 -1.03
CA TYR A 46 -7.03 8.56 -0.88
C TYR A 46 -7.60 9.14 0.40
N LYS A 47 -6.87 9.05 1.51
CA LYS A 47 -7.28 9.67 2.77
C LYS A 47 -7.37 11.19 2.62
N PHE A 48 -6.35 11.81 2.03
CA PHE A 48 -6.32 13.24 1.79
C PHE A 48 -7.50 13.71 0.94
N LEU A 49 -7.77 13.03 -0.18
CA LEU A 49 -8.88 13.34 -1.06
C LEU A 49 -10.23 13.18 -0.36
N ARG A 50 -10.44 12.08 0.38
CA ARG A 50 -11.68 11.83 1.14
C ARG A 50 -11.93 12.89 2.22
N ASP A 51 -10.89 13.51 2.76
CA ASP A 51 -10.99 14.59 3.75
C ASP A 51 -11.33 15.96 3.10
N GLN A 52 -11.33 16.08 1.75
CA GLN A 52 -11.71 17.30 1.04
C GLN A 52 -13.22 17.36 0.75
N SER A 53 -13.79 18.58 0.77
CA SER A 53 -15.16 18.81 0.29
C SER A 53 -15.29 18.50 -1.19
N GLY A 54 -16.39 17.88 -1.61
CA GLY A 54 -16.63 17.50 -3.01
C GLY A 54 -16.02 16.15 -3.39
N PHE A 55 -15.44 15.41 -2.43
CA PHE A 55 -14.99 14.04 -2.62
C PHE A 55 -15.76 13.08 -1.72
N GLY A 56 -16.14 11.95 -2.30
CA GLY A 56 -16.81 10.84 -1.64
C GLY A 56 -15.98 9.55 -1.68
N TRP A 57 -16.65 8.44 -1.41
CA TRP A 57 -16.07 7.10 -1.49
C TRP A 57 -17.06 6.15 -2.15
N ASP A 58 -16.59 5.43 -3.17
CA ASP A 58 -17.31 4.35 -3.83
C ASP A 58 -16.89 3.02 -3.20
N GLU A 59 -17.77 2.44 -2.38
CA GLU A 59 -17.53 1.16 -1.70
C GLU A 59 -17.49 -0.03 -2.68
N ASP A 60 -18.20 0.05 -3.82
CA ASP A 60 -18.26 -1.03 -4.80
C ASP A 60 -16.96 -1.12 -5.60
N ARG A 61 -16.35 0.03 -5.89
CA ARG A 61 -15.09 0.15 -6.65
C ARG A 61 -13.87 0.30 -5.77
N GLY A 62 -14.05 0.58 -4.48
CA GLY A 62 -12.97 0.80 -3.51
C GLY A 62 -12.08 1.99 -3.85
N THR A 63 -12.68 3.10 -4.34
CA THR A 63 -11.95 4.30 -4.76
C THR A 63 -12.69 5.58 -4.38
N VAL A 64 -11.98 6.71 -4.35
CA VAL A 64 -12.58 8.03 -4.17
C VAL A 64 -13.41 8.43 -5.39
N THR A 65 -14.54 9.11 -5.13
CA THR A 65 -15.36 9.77 -6.15
C THR A 65 -15.27 11.27 -5.98
N ALA A 66 -15.50 12.02 -7.05
CA ALA A 66 -15.66 13.46 -7.00
C ALA A 66 -17.10 13.81 -7.36
N ASP A 67 -17.66 14.80 -6.69
CA ASP A 67 -18.96 15.35 -7.04
C ASP A 67 -18.86 16.04 -8.40
N ASN A 68 -19.80 15.74 -9.30
CA ASN A 68 -19.95 16.47 -10.56
C ASN A 68 -20.61 17.82 -10.27
N THR A 69 -19.89 18.77 -9.71
CA THR A 69 -20.29 20.19 -9.78
C THR A 69 -19.89 20.80 -11.12
#